data_AF-A0A1F9F6U2-F1
#
_entry.id   AF-A0A1F9F6U2-F1
#
_cell.length_a   1.000
_cell.length_b   1.000
_cell.length_c   1.000
_cell.angle_alpha   90.00
_cell.angle_beta   90.00
_cell.angle_gamma   90.00
#
_symmetry.space_group_name_H-M   'P 1'
#
loop_
_entity.id
_entity.type
_entity.pdbx_description
1 polymer ?
#
loop_
_entity_poly.entity_id
_entity_poly.type
_entity_poly.pdbx_seq_one_letter_code
_entity_poly.pdbx_strand_id
1 'polypeptide(L)'
;MRTFDSYLTEIMDEFTSKTYEAELKKAKQEFFETTGPVHEDDAFYETYMTAFIEWYLFDRDLKNQDLPPVRLFYRNHLKQLSEEDQKVFNDFTKFRHSLFLVKKVSDTVTLENLFDGEKIKIESYIPAAAFTKNEIFEAILVPYKNEWAFTKMFFVHPAECQKFIQKEMKKIRGLEYKILLKTLSQFRRLRLKLDRYPYVAPTQIYCLEEFQKHAEKK
;
A
#
# COMPACT_ATOMS: atom_id res chain seq x y z
N MET A 1 4.68 7.98 -25.83
CA MET A 1 3.77 8.28 -24.71
C MET A 1 4.34 7.61 -23.45
N ARG A 2 4.47 8.35 -22.34
CA ARG A 2 5.00 7.84 -21.07
C ARG A 2 4.09 6.74 -20.50
N THR A 3 4.68 5.79 -19.77
CA THR A 3 3.98 4.69 -19.09
C THR A 3 3.76 5.03 -17.62
N PHE A 4 2.84 4.33 -16.95
CA PHE A 4 2.60 4.48 -15.51
C PHE A 4 3.91 4.31 -14.72
N ASP A 5 4.65 3.24 -15.00
CA ASP A 5 5.94 2.96 -14.38
C ASP A 5 6.94 4.10 -14.61
N SER A 6 7.00 4.71 -15.80
CA SER A 6 7.93 5.81 -16.05
C SER A 6 7.63 7.08 -15.24
N TYR A 7 6.38 7.29 -14.84
CA TYR A 7 6.03 8.40 -13.94
C TYR A 7 6.41 8.07 -12.51
N LEU A 8 6.11 6.86 -12.05
CA LEU A 8 6.46 6.42 -10.70
C LEU A 8 7.98 6.36 -10.49
N THR A 9 8.73 5.88 -11.49
CA THR A 9 10.20 5.84 -11.45
C THR A 9 10.80 7.23 -11.32
N GLU A 10 10.25 8.25 -11.98
CA GLU A 10 10.79 9.62 -11.85
C GLU A 10 10.71 10.15 -10.41
N ILE A 11 9.59 9.90 -9.73
CA ILE A 11 9.43 10.25 -8.31
C ILE A 11 10.39 9.41 -7.47
N MET A 12 10.47 8.11 -7.73
CA MET A 12 11.34 7.20 -6.99
C MET A 12 12.82 7.62 -7.11
N ASP A 13 13.30 7.92 -8.31
CA ASP A 13 14.69 8.29 -8.57
C ASP A 13 15.09 9.56 -7.82
N GLU A 14 14.22 10.57 -7.77
CA GLU A 14 14.48 11.79 -7.01
C GLU A 14 14.54 11.48 -5.51
N PHE A 15 13.52 10.81 -4.96
CA PHE A 15 13.35 10.65 -3.51
C PHE A 15 14.15 9.49 -2.91
N THR A 16 14.83 8.70 -3.75
CA THR A 16 15.85 7.71 -3.34
C THR A 16 17.27 8.16 -3.64
N SER A 17 17.45 9.35 -4.21
CA SER A 17 18.77 9.94 -4.47
C SER A 17 19.55 10.25 -3.19
N LYS A 18 20.84 10.57 -3.36
CA LYS A 18 21.76 10.94 -2.27
C LYS A 18 21.24 12.13 -1.43
N THR A 19 20.47 13.04 -2.03
CA THR A 19 19.86 14.18 -1.34
C THR A 19 18.91 13.73 -0.23
N TYR A 20 18.19 12.63 -0.42
CA TYR A 20 17.20 12.09 0.52
C TYR A 20 17.69 10.87 1.30
N GLU A 21 18.99 10.53 1.22
CA GLU A 21 19.55 9.32 1.83
C GLU A 21 19.23 9.20 3.33
N ALA A 22 19.33 10.30 4.07
CA ALA A 22 19.03 10.31 5.51
C ALA A 22 17.53 10.06 5.79
N GLU A 23 16.64 10.65 4.98
CA GLU A 23 15.19 10.43 5.09
C GLU A 23 14.82 8.99 4.72
N LEU A 24 15.41 8.45 3.65
CA LEU A 24 15.17 7.08 3.21
C LEU A 24 15.62 6.05 4.26
N LYS A 25 16.80 6.25 4.89
CA LYS A 25 17.28 5.40 5.99
C LYS A 25 16.33 5.43 7.19
N LYS A 26 15.87 6.62 7.57
CA LYS A 26 14.92 6.79 8.68
C LYS A 26 13.57 6.15 8.35
N ALA A 27 13.06 6.33 7.14
CA ALA A 27 11.84 5.69 6.67
C ALA A 27 11.95 4.16 6.69
N LYS A 28 13.09 3.60 6.25
CA LYS A 28 13.33 2.15 6.29
C LYS A 28 13.25 1.62 7.72
N GLN A 29 13.90 2.31 8.66
CA GLN A 29 13.83 1.96 10.08
C GLN A 29 12.38 2.00 10.61
N GLU A 30 11.66 3.10 10.41
CA GLU A 30 10.27 3.26 10.87
C GLU A 30 9.33 2.17 10.30
N PHE A 31 9.48 1.84 9.01
CA PHE A 31 8.67 0.81 8.35
C PHE A 31 8.89 -0.58 8.99
N PHE A 32 10.14 -0.97 9.19
CA PHE A 32 10.48 -2.29 9.72
C PHE A 32 10.35 -2.38 11.25
N GLU A 33 10.36 -1.28 11.98
CA GLU A 33 9.99 -1.24 13.40
C GLU A 33 8.51 -1.62 13.63
N THR A 34 7.63 -1.26 12.70
CA THR A 34 6.19 -1.55 12.81
C THR A 34 5.80 -2.89 12.16
N THR A 35 6.41 -3.22 11.01
CA THR A 35 6.11 -4.43 10.25
C THR A 35 6.86 -5.66 10.76
N GLY A 36 8.07 -5.47 11.30
CA GLY A 36 9.03 -6.52 11.65
C GLY A 36 10.17 -6.61 10.62
N PRO A 37 11.38 -7.00 11.04
CA PRO A 37 12.55 -7.02 10.16
C PRO A 37 12.41 -8.04 9.03
N VAL A 38 13.09 -7.85 7.91
CA VAL A 38 13.24 -8.83 6.82
C VAL A 38 14.72 -8.93 6.42
N HIS A 39 15.14 -10.09 5.95
CA HIS A 39 16.53 -10.38 5.57
C HIS A 39 16.64 -10.62 4.06
N GLU A 40 17.79 -10.31 3.46
CA GLU A 40 18.00 -10.44 2.01
C GLU A 40 17.80 -11.88 1.50
N ASP A 41 18.05 -12.88 2.34
CA ASP A 41 17.86 -14.30 2.03
C ASP A 41 16.39 -14.76 2.15
N ASP A 42 15.49 -13.92 2.68
CA ASP A 42 14.07 -14.26 2.76
C ASP A 42 13.46 -14.26 1.35
N ALA A 43 12.72 -15.31 0.99
CA ALA A 43 12.06 -15.41 -0.32
C ALA A 43 11.05 -14.28 -0.62
N PHE A 44 10.61 -13.57 0.42
CA PHE A 44 9.68 -12.43 0.35
C PHE A 44 10.38 -11.07 0.47
N TYR A 45 11.72 -11.01 0.55
CA TYR A 45 12.48 -9.78 0.76
C TYR A 45 12.07 -8.65 -0.19
N GLU A 46 12.07 -8.92 -1.50
CA GLU A 46 11.71 -7.95 -2.55
C GLU A 46 10.28 -7.42 -2.41
N THR A 47 9.35 -8.26 -1.93
CA THR A 47 7.96 -7.85 -1.71
C THR A 47 7.88 -6.80 -0.59
N TYR A 48 8.59 -7.03 0.51
CA TYR A 48 8.63 -6.08 1.62
C TYR A 48 9.45 -4.83 1.32
N MET A 49 10.51 -4.94 0.51
CA MET A 49 11.26 -3.77 0.03
C MET A 49 10.42 -2.90 -0.90
N THR A 50 9.65 -3.51 -1.81
CA THR A 50 8.66 -2.80 -2.65
C THR A 50 7.63 -2.08 -1.79
N ALA A 51 7.07 -2.78 -0.80
CA ALA A 51 6.09 -2.18 0.11
C ALA A 51 6.67 -1.03 0.95
N PHE A 52 7.93 -1.15 1.38
CA PHE A 52 8.65 -0.07 2.06
C PHE A 52 8.78 1.16 1.15
N ILE A 53 9.28 0.99 -0.08
CA ILE A 53 9.49 2.11 -1.00
C ILE A 53 8.16 2.79 -1.32
N GLU A 54 7.11 2.03 -1.62
CA GLU A 54 5.83 2.63 -1.96
C GLU A 54 5.16 3.30 -0.76
N TRP A 55 5.22 2.72 0.44
CA TRP A 55 4.79 3.41 1.66
C TRP A 55 5.58 4.72 1.88
N TYR A 56 6.89 4.71 1.65
CA TYR A 56 7.71 5.91 1.75
C TYR A 56 7.27 6.98 0.73
N LEU A 57 6.96 6.59 -0.50
CA LEU A 57 6.58 7.53 -1.56
C LEU A 57 5.17 8.10 -1.40
N PHE A 58 4.22 7.28 -0.95
CA PHE A 58 2.80 7.64 -0.93
C PHE A 58 2.30 8.09 0.44
N ASP A 59 2.69 7.40 1.53
CA ASP A 59 2.05 7.58 2.84
C ASP A 59 2.88 8.35 3.86
N ARG A 60 4.21 8.27 3.76
CA ARG A 60 5.10 8.84 4.77
C ARG A 60 5.44 10.29 4.43
N ASP A 61 5.01 11.20 5.29
CA ASP A 61 5.45 12.59 5.21
C ASP A 61 6.97 12.71 5.38
N LEU A 62 7.59 13.54 4.54
CA LEU A 62 8.99 13.93 4.69
C LEU A 62 9.15 14.89 5.85
N LYS A 63 10.22 14.71 6.62
CA LYS A 63 10.53 15.58 7.75
C LYS A 63 10.61 17.04 7.29
N ASN A 64 9.94 17.93 8.01
CA ASN A 64 9.87 19.38 7.75
C ASN A 64 9.09 19.81 6.49
N GLN A 65 8.48 18.88 5.75
CA GLN A 65 7.67 19.20 4.57
C GLN A 65 6.18 18.88 4.78
N ASP A 66 5.86 18.04 5.77
CA ASP A 66 4.50 17.57 6.11
C ASP A 66 3.72 17.07 4.88
N LEU A 67 4.44 16.50 3.91
CA LEU A 67 3.91 15.93 2.68
C LEU A 67 4.70 14.68 2.31
N PRO A 68 4.04 13.66 1.73
CA PRO A 68 4.72 12.51 1.17
C PRO A 68 5.42 12.90 -0.15
N PRO A 69 6.48 12.16 -0.54
CA PRO A 69 7.23 12.36 -1.78
C PRO A 69 6.37 12.59 -3.02
N VAL A 70 5.31 11.80 -3.24
CA VAL A 70 4.42 11.94 -4.40
C VAL A 70 3.79 13.34 -4.50
N ARG A 71 3.40 13.92 -3.36
CA ARG A 71 2.80 15.27 -3.30
C ARG A 71 3.87 16.34 -3.41
N LEU A 72 5.02 16.12 -2.80
CA LEU A 72 6.14 17.07 -2.86
C LEU A 72 6.71 17.17 -4.27
N PHE A 73 6.83 16.05 -4.98
CA PHE A 73 7.26 16.00 -6.37
C PHE A 73 6.38 16.91 -7.24
N TYR A 74 5.07 16.68 -7.22
CA TYR A 74 4.12 17.46 -7.99
C TYR A 74 4.21 18.96 -7.65
N ARG A 75 4.33 19.30 -6.37
CA ARG A 75 4.46 20.68 -5.91
C ARG A 75 5.73 21.36 -6.41
N ASN A 76 6.88 20.68 -6.37
CA ASN A 76 8.18 21.25 -6.72
C ASN A 76 8.36 21.41 -8.23
N HIS A 77 7.77 20.51 -9.02
CA HIS A 77 7.96 20.45 -10.48
C HIS A 77 6.80 21.05 -11.27
N LEU A 78 5.74 21.53 -10.62
CA LEU A 78 4.52 22.02 -11.26
C LEU A 78 4.77 22.99 -12.42
N LYS A 79 5.75 23.90 -12.29
CA LYS A 79 6.03 24.93 -13.28
C LYS A 79 6.86 24.44 -14.48
N GLN A 80 7.55 23.31 -14.32
CA GLN A 80 8.45 22.71 -15.31
C GLN A 80 7.76 21.62 -16.12
N LEU A 81 6.67 21.05 -15.59
CA LEU A 81 5.92 19.98 -16.21
C LEU A 81 5.03 20.48 -17.36
N SER A 82 4.89 19.66 -18.40
CA SER A 82 3.87 19.84 -19.43
C SER A 82 2.45 19.72 -18.83
N GLU A 83 1.43 20.26 -19.49
CA GLU A 83 0.04 20.14 -19.00
C GLU A 83 -0.41 18.67 -18.85
N GLU A 84 0.05 17.80 -19.75
CA GLU A 84 -0.20 16.35 -19.68
C GLU A 84 0.44 15.75 -18.42
N ASP A 85 1.72 16.02 -18.18
CA ASP A 85 2.42 15.50 -17.00
C ASP A 85 1.88 16.09 -15.70
N GLN A 86 1.51 17.38 -15.70
CA GLN A 86 0.86 18.02 -14.55
C GLN A 86 -0.42 17.29 -14.17
N LYS A 87 -1.25 16.89 -15.15
CA LYS A 87 -2.46 16.12 -14.89
C LYS A 87 -2.12 14.77 -14.27
N VAL A 88 -1.15 14.04 -14.83
CA VAL A 88 -0.76 12.71 -14.34
C VAL A 88 -0.19 12.78 -12.92
N PHE A 89 0.75 13.68 -12.65
CA PHE A 89 1.34 13.81 -11.31
C PHE A 89 0.33 14.34 -10.28
N ASN A 90 -0.59 15.22 -10.66
CA ASN A 90 -1.71 15.61 -9.80
C ASN A 90 -2.60 14.39 -9.48
N ASP A 91 -2.91 13.57 -10.47
CA ASP A 91 -3.70 12.35 -10.29
C ASP A 91 -2.99 11.38 -9.34
N PHE A 92 -1.66 11.28 -9.39
CA PHE A 92 -0.85 10.48 -8.45
C PHE A 92 -1.01 10.92 -6.98
N THR A 93 -1.32 12.19 -6.71
CA THR A 93 -1.55 12.67 -5.33
C THR A 93 -2.88 12.20 -4.72
N LYS A 94 -3.79 11.67 -5.55
CA LYS A 94 -5.15 11.22 -5.20
C LYS A 94 -5.23 9.70 -5.00
N PHE A 95 -4.08 9.08 -4.71
CA PHE A 95 -3.97 7.66 -4.49
C PHE A 95 -4.86 7.17 -3.33
N ARG A 96 -5.10 5.85 -3.30
CA ARG A 96 -5.80 5.14 -2.24
C ARG A 96 -5.00 3.92 -1.82
N HIS A 97 -4.45 3.97 -0.62
CA HIS A 97 -3.79 2.84 0.01
C HIS A 97 -4.68 2.26 1.10
N SER A 98 -5.04 0.99 0.97
CA SER A 98 -6.00 0.32 1.86
C SER A 98 -5.99 -1.21 1.69
N LEU A 99 -6.83 -1.88 2.48
CA LEU A 99 -7.29 -3.23 2.16
C LEU A 99 -8.52 -3.19 1.26
N PHE A 100 -8.48 -3.96 0.18
CA PHE A 100 -9.55 -4.08 -0.80
C PHE A 100 -10.12 -5.50 -0.79
N LEU A 101 -11.45 -5.60 -0.79
CA LEU A 101 -12.17 -6.85 -0.94
C LEU A 101 -12.66 -7.01 -2.39
N VAL A 102 -12.33 -8.13 -3.04
CA VAL A 102 -12.83 -8.44 -4.38
C VAL A 102 -14.31 -8.83 -4.30
N LYS A 103 -15.20 -7.97 -4.81
CA LYS A 103 -16.66 -8.21 -4.81
C LYS A 103 -17.13 -8.98 -6.03
N LYS A 104 -16.56 -8.68 -7.19
CA LYS A 104 -16.94 -9.25 -8.48
C LYS A 104 -15.72 -9.32 -9.40
N VAL A 105 -15.56 -10.46 -10.06
CA VAL A 105 -14.60 -10.69 -11.15
C VAL A 105 -15.40 -11.04 -12.39
N SER A 106 -15.18 -10.31 -13.47
CA SER A 106 -15.79 -10.45 -14.79
C SER A 106 -14.82 -9.84 -15.81
N ASP A 107 -15.31 -9.23 -16.90
CA ASP A 107 -14.47 -8.40 -17.79
C ASP A 107 -13.84 -7.20 -17.07
N THR A 108 -14.43 -6.82 -15.93
CA THR A 108 -13.88 -5.84 -14.98
C THR A 108 -13.86 -6.42 -13.57
N VAL A 109 -13.00 -5.86 -12.73
CA VAL A 109 -12.90 -6.21 -11.31
C VAL A 109 -13.56 -5.12 -10.47
N THR A 110 -14.47 -5.51 -9.59
CA THR A 110 -15.06 -4.59 -8.61
C THR A 110 -14.49 -4.86 -7.23
N LEU A 111 -13.84 -3.85 -6.67
CA LEU A 111 -13.28 -3.85 -5.33
C LEU A 111 -14.17 -3.06 -4.38
N GLU A 112 -14.19 -3.45 -3.11
CA GLU A 112 -14.68 -2.62 -2.01
C GLU A 112 -13.48 -2.21 -1.16
N ASN A 113 -13.23 -0.90 -1.05
CA ASN A 113 -12.27 -0.37 -0.09
C ASN A 113 -12.82 -0.62 1.32
N LEU A 114 -12.13 -1.41 2.13
CA LEU A 114 -12.64 -1.78 3.45
C LEU A 114 -12.64 -0.62 4.45
N PHE A 115 -11.82 0.41 4.20
CA PHE A 115 -11.68 1.56 5.08
C PHE A 115 -12.85 2.55 5.02
N ASP A 116 -13.43 2.81 3.85
CA ASP A 116 -14.54 3.74 3.66
C ASP A 116 -15.81 3.06 3.10
N GLY A 117 -15.69 1.81 2.64
CA GLY A 117 -16.79 1.05 2.01
C GLY A 117 -17.03 1.41 0.55
N GLU A 118 -16.20 2.27 -0.05
CA GLU A 118 -16.37 2.70 -1.42
C GLU A 118 -16.12 1.53 -2.40
N LYS A 119 -16.96 1.44 -3.42
CA LYS A 119 -16.79 0.46 -4.51
C LYS A 119 -16.01 1.08 -5.65
N ILE A 120 -14.93 0.42 -6.05
CA ILE A 120 -14.05 0.85 -7.13
C ILE A 120 -14.14 -0.19 -8.25
N LYS A 121 -14.45 0.26 -9.47
CA LYS A 121 -14.42 -0.58 -10.66
C LYS A 121 -13.09 -0.34 -11.37
N ILE A 122 -12.38 -1.42 -11.67
CA ILE A 122 -11.12 -1.39 -12.42
C ILE A 122 -11.39 -2.03 -13.78
N GLU A 123 -11.18 -1.26 -14.84
CA GLU A 123 -11.21 -1.73 -16.22
C GLU A 123 -9.87 -2.43 -16.48
N SER A 124 -9.94 -3.70 -16.88
CA SER A 124 -8.84 -4.63 -16.69
C SER A 124 -7.71 -4.43 -17.72
N TYR A 125 -6.56 -3.92 -17.28
CA TYR A 125 -5.26 -4.20 -17.91
C TYR A 125 -4.51 -5.37 -17.22
N ILE A 126 -4.97 -5.79 -16.03
CA ILE A 126 -4.49 -6.98 -15.31
C ILE A 126 -5.46 -8.13 -15.55
N PRO A 127 -5.02 -9.30 -16.03
CA PRO A 127 -5.91 -10.41 -16.32
C PRO A 127 -6.86 -10.70 -15.16
N ALA A 128 -8.16 -10.84 -15.44
CA ALA A 128 -9.17 -11.18 -14.42
C ALA A 128 -8.81 -12.45 -13.62
N ALA A 129 -8.02 -13.35 -14.21
CA ALA A 129 -7.44 -14.53 -13.57
C ALA A 129 -6.52 -14.22 -12.37
N ALA A 130 -6.04 -12.98 -12.22
CA ALA A 130 -5.20 -12.56 -11.10
C ALA A 130 -6.00 -12.31 -9.81
N PHE A 131 -7.34 -12.29 -9.87
CA PHE A 131 -8.18 -11.98 -8.71
C PHE A 131 -9.17 -13.10 -8.42
N THR A 132 -9.32 -13.42 -7.13
CA THR A 132 -10.34 -14.37 -6.67
C THR A 132 -11.45 -13.62 -5.95
N LYS A 133 -12.72 -13.93 -6.26
CA LYS A 133 -13.86 -13.34 -5.54
C LYS A 133 -13.73 -13.63 -4.02
N ASN A 134 -14.02 -12.62 -3.20
CA ASN A 134 -13.88 -12.61 -1.73
C ASN A 134 -12.46 -12.56 -1.18
N GLU A 135 -11.44 -12.51 -2.04
CA GLU A 135 -10.06 -12.24 -1.64
C GLU A 135 -9.92 -10.84 -1.05
N ILE A 136 -9.09 -10.70 -0.03
CA ILE A 136 -8.68 -9.41 0.53
C ILE A 136 -7.20 -9.23 0.27
N PHE A 137 -6.82 -8.07 -0.22
CA PHE A 137 -5.43 -7.70 -0.38
C PHE A 137 -5.17 -6.25 0.02
N GLU A 138 -3.96 -5.96 0.43
CA GLU A 138 -3.43 -4.61 0.56
C GLU A 138 -2.84 -4.16 -0.78
N ALA A 139 -3.14 -2.93 -1.20
CA ALA A 139 -2.56 -2.33 -2.40
C ALA A 139 -2.63 -0.80 -2.36
N ILE A 140 -1.91 -0.14 -3.28
CA ILE A 140 -2.10 1.28 -3.59
C ILE A 140 -2.72 1.41 -4.98
N LEU A 141 -3.84 2.12 -5.06
CA LEU A 141 -4.51 2.49 -6.30
C LEU A 141 -4.24 3.95 -6.61
N VAL A 142 -3.88 4.24 -7.86
CA VAL A 142 -3.54 5.57 -8.33
C VAL A 142 -4.37 5.89 -9.57
N PRO A 143 -5.07 7.03 -9.65
CA PRO A 143 -5.73 7.44 -10.87
C PRO A 143 -4.69 7.67 -11.98
N TYR A 144 -4.92 7.06 -13.14
CA TYR A 144 -4.05 7.20 -14.31
C TYR A 144 -4.89 7.07 -15.59
N LYS A 145 -4.84 8.09 -16.44
CA LYS A 145 -5.60 8.15 -17.71
C LYS A 145 -7.09 7.83 -17.57
N ASN A 146 -7.71 8.37 -16.51
CA ASN A 146 -9.14 8.23 -16.17
C ASN A 146 -9.55 6.84 -15.67
N GLU A 147 -8.58 5.96 -15.39
CA GLU A 147 -8.79 4.67 -14.75
C GLU A 147 -8.02 4.57 -13.43
N TRP A 148 -8.28 3.52 -12.65
CA TRP A 148 -7.49 3.20 -11.46
C TRP A 148 -6.39 2.21 -11.83
N ALA A 149 -5.15 2.55 -11.48
CA ALA A 149 -4.00 1.68 -11.66
C ALA A 149 -3.43 1.23 -10.30
N PHE A 150 -3.14 -0.05 -10.17
CA PHE A 150 -2.31 -0.62 -9.12
C PHE A 150 -0.85 -0.20 -9.27
N THR A 151 -0.23 0.13 -8.15
CA THR A 151 1.23 0.11 -7.99
C THR A 151 1.74 -1.34 -7.84
N LYS A 152 3.03 -1.53 -7.55
CA LYS A 152 3.62 -2.88 -7.41
C LYS A 152 3.43 -3.48 -6.02
N MET A 153 3.12 -2.66 -5.01
CA MET A 153 2.84 -3.15 -3.66
C MET A 153 1.51 -3.91 -3.63
N PHE A 154 1.60 -5.18 -3.24
CA PHE A 154 0.44 -6.07 -3.15
C PHE A 154 0.66 -7.11 -2.04
N PHE A 155 -0.25 -7.19 -1.07
CA PHE A 155 -0.26 -8.28 -0.08
C PHE A 155 -1.61 -8.96 -0.04
N VAL A 156 -1.70 -10.17 -0.57
CA VAL A 156 -2.90 -11.01 -0.43
C VAL A 156 -3.00 -11.53 1.00
N HIS A 157 -4.18 -11.48 1.60
CA HIS A 157 -4.46 -12.06 2.91
C HIS A 157 -5.22 -13.39 2.77
N PRO A 158 -5.00 -14.36 3.70
CA PRO A 158 -5.65 -15.66 3.65
C PRO A 158 -7.18 -15.58 3.72
N ALA A 159 -7.86 -16.33 2.87
CA ALA A 159 -9.32 -16.33 2.77
C ALA A 159 -10.00 -16.77 4.07
N GLU A 160 -9.39 -17.68 4.85
CA GLU A 160 -9.95 -18.16 6.12
C GLU A 160 -10.01 -17.04 7.17
N CYS A 161 -9.17 -16.01 7.01
CA CYS A 161 -9.04 -14.87 7.93
C CYS A 161 -9.91 -13.67 7.52
N GLN A 162 -10.67 -13.79 6.43
CA GLN A 162 -11.46 -12.70 5.85
C GLN A 162 -12.40 -12.03 6.87
N LYS A 163 -13.11 -12.82 7.68
CA LYS A 163 -14.05 -12.31 8.70
C LYS A 163 -13.33 -11.51 9.78
N PHE A 164 -12.16 -11.96 10.22
CA PHE A 164 -11.33 -11.26 11.19
C PHE A 164 -10.87 -9.92 10.64
N ILE A 165 -10.31 -9.91 9.43
CA ILE A 165 -9.81 -8.71 8.77
C ILE A 165 -10.92 -7.67 8.59
N GLN A 166 -12.09 -8.07 8.05
CA GLN A 166 -13.22 -7.16 7.88
C GLN A 166 -13.73 -6.60 9.22
N LYS A 167 -13.75 -7.42 10.28
CA LYS A 167 -14.15 -6.97 11.61
C LYS A 167 -13.23 -5.86 12.13
N GLU A 168 -11.92 -6.05 12.02
CA GLU A 168 -10.96 -5.05 12.49
C GLU A 168 -10.98 -3.78 11.61
N MET A 169 -11.06 -3.92 10.29
CA MET A 169 -11.21 -2.77 9.38
C MET A 169 -12.50 -1.97 9.64
N LYS A 170 -13.61 -2.65 9.98
CA LYS A 170 -14.87 -1.99 10.31
C LYS A 170 -14.76 -1.11 11.56
N LYS A 171 -13.90 -1.44 12.53
CA LYS A 171 -13.70 -0.64 13.75
C LYS A 171 -13.06 0.72 13.46
N ILE A 172 -12.25 0.79 12.40
CA ILE A 172 -11.52 2.01 12.02
C ILE A 172 -12.17 2.75 10.84
N ARG A 173 -13.32 2.28 10.37
CA ARG A 173 -13.98 2.83 9.19
C ARG A 173 -14.30 4.31 9.37
N GLY A 174 -13.86 5.13 8.41
CA GLY A 174 -14.07 6.58 8.42
C GLY A 174 -13.31 7.35 9.52
N LEU A 175 -12.39 6.71 10.24
CA LEU A 175 -11.49 7.40 11.15
C LEU A 175 -10.38 8.13 10.38
N GLU A 176 -9.43 8.76 11.09
CA GLU A 176 -8.30 9.42 10.46
C GLU A 176 -7.38 8.45 9.70
N TYR A 177 -6.83 8.90 8.57
CA TYR A 177 -5.94 8.10 7.71
C TYR A 177 -4.74 7.50 8.46
N LYS A 178 -4.17 8.22 9.45
CA LYS A 178 -3.08 7.68 10.28
C LYS A 178 -3.46 6.41 11.06
N ILE A 179 -4.75 6.25 11.39
CA ILE A 179 -5.25 5.05 12.05
C ILE A 179 -5.29 3.89 11.05
N LEU A 180 -5.69 4.15 9.80
CA LEU A 180 -5.58 3.17 8.71
C LEU A 180 -4.14 2.70 8.56
N LEU A 181 -3.17 3.61 8.42
CA LEU A 181 -1.76 3.23 8.23
C LEU A 181 -1.22 2.37 9.37
N LYS A 182 -1.59 2.68 10.62
CA LYS A 182 -1.26 1.84 11.78
C LYS A 182 -1.89 0.45 11.68
N THR A 183 -3.14 0.36 11.24
CA THR A 183 -3.83 -0.92 11.06
C THR A 183 -3.24 -1.74 9.92
N LEU A 184 -2.85 -1.11 8.82
CA LEU A 184 -2.18 -1.78 7.71
C LEU A 184 -0.82 -2.36 8.13
N SER A 185 0.00 -1.63 8.89
CA SER A 185 1.27 -2.18 9.39
C SER A 185 1.08 -3.37 10.33
N GLN A 186 0.00 -3.38 11.15
CA GLN A 186 -0.37 -4.56 11.94
C GLN A 186 -0.71 -5.77 11.07
N PHE A 187 -1.48 -5.59 10.00
CA PHE A 187 -1.78 -6.67 9.06
C PHE A 187 -0.55 -7.17 8.29
N ARG A 188 0.35 -6.27 7.88
CA ARG A 188 1.64 -6.67 7.28
C ARG A 188 2.49 -7.49 8.22
N ARG A 189 2.51 -7.18 9.53
CA ARG A 189 3.21 -8.00 10.52
C ARG A 189 2.62 -9.42 10.60
N LEU A 190 1.29 -9.54 10.56
CA LEU A 190 0.63 -10.85 10.53
C LEU A 190 0.95 -11.60 9.24
N ARG A 191 0.98 -10.90 8.10
CA ARG A 191 1.40 -11.46 6.82
C ARG A 191 2.85 -11.95 6.86
N LEU A 192 3.77 -11.15 7.41
CA LEU A 192 5.18 -11.51 7.56
C LEU A 192 5.37 -12.75 8.44
N LYS A 193 4.60 -12.84 9.53
CA LYS A 193 4.61 -14.02 10.38
C LYS A 193 4.11 -15.25 9.63
N LEU A 194 3.09 -15.12 8.78
CA LEU A 194 2.63 -16.22 7.94
C LEU A 194 3.67 -16.61 6.88
N ASP A 195 4.32 -15.64 6.24
CA ASP A 195 5.37 -15.89 5.26
C ASP A 195 6.54 -16.68 5.86
N ARG A 196 6.87 -16.42 7.14
CA ARG A 196 7.91 -17.14 7.90
C ARG A 196 7.49 -18.53 8.36
N TYR A 197 6.21 -18.71 8.66
CA TYR A 197 5.67 -19.94 9.24
C TYR A 197 4.52 -20.48 8.39
N PRO A 198 4.77 -20.86 7.12
CA PRO A 198 3.72 -21.26 6.18
C PRO A 198 2.96 -22.53 6.60
N TYR A 199 3.52 -23.32 7.51
CA TYR A 199 2.91 -24.53 8.09
C TYR A 199 1.95 -24.24 9.24
N VAL A 200 1.93 -23.02 9.79
CA VAL A 200 1.01 -22.62 10.85
C VAL A 200 -0.31 -22.18 10.21
N ALA A 201 -1.43 -22.65 10.76
CA ALA A 201 -2.73 -22.29 10.24
C ALA A 201 -2.92 -20.76 10.28
N PRO A 202 -3.34 -20.11 9.18
CA PRO A 202 -3.52 -18.66 9.15
C PRO A 202 -4.36 -18.09 10.29
N THR A 203 -5.39 -18.82 10.72
CA THR A 203 -6.29 -18.42 11.82
C THR A 203 -5.62 -18.37 13.18
N GLN A 204 -4.49 -19.06 13.38
CA GLN A 204 -3.68 -18.96 14.59
C GLN A 204 -2.80 -17.70 14.60
N ILE A 205 -2.44 -17.19 13.42
CA ILE A 205 -1.66 -15.96 13.25
C ILE A 205 -2.58 -14.74 13.23
N TYR A 206 -3.67 -14.78 12.46
CA TYR A 206 -4.65 -13.70 12.32
C TYR A 206 -5.67 -13.76 13.46
N CYS A 207 -5.18 -13.53 14.67
CA CYS A 207 -5.99 -13.47 15.88
C CYS A 207 -5.83 -12.12 16.59
N LEU A 208 -6.77 -11.82 17.51
CA LEU A 208 -6.80 -10.53 18.18
C LEU A 208 -5.54 -10.27 19.02
N GLU A 209 -5.05 -11.30 19.71
CA GLU A 209 -3.84 -11.22 20.54
C GLU A 209 -2.64 -10.76 19.69
N GLU A 210 -2.37 -11.45 18.59
CA GLU A 210 -1.26 -11.14 17.68
C GLU A 210 -1.42 -9.78 17.01
N PHE A 211 -2.65 -9.38 16.66
CA PHE A 211 -2.93 -8.08 16.07
C PHE A 211 -2.65 -6.92 17.05
N GLN A 212 -2.95 -7.12 18.34
CA GLN A 212 -2.82 -6.11 19.38
C GLN A 212 -1.44 -6.04 20.05
N LYS A 213 -0.56 -7.05 19.90
CA LYS A 213 0.76 -7.18 20.58
C LYS A 213 1.69 -5.94 20.58
N HIS A 214 1.47 -4.94 19.72
CA HIS A 214 2.22 -3.68 19.72
C HIS A 214 1.34 -2.42 19.66
N ALA A 215 0.03 -2.54 19.86
CA ALA A 215 -0.83 -1.36 20.02
C ALA A 215 -0.52 -0.58 21.32
N GLU A 216 0.09 -1.28 22.29
CA GLU A 216 0.30 -0.85 23.68
C GLU A 216 1.71 -0.33 24.01
N LYS A 217 2.68 -0.46 23.09
CA LYS A 217 3.99 0.20 23.24
C LYS A 217 3.86 1.65 22.75
N LYS A 218 3.34 2.52 23.63
CA LYS A 218 3.40 3.98 23.50
C LYS A 218 4.25 4.54 24.64
#